data_AF-A0AAN9UU08-F1
#
_entry.id   AF-A0AAN9UU08-F1
#
_cell.length_a   1.000
_cell.length_b   1.000
_cell.length_c   1.000
_cell.angle_alpha   90.00
_cell.angle_beta   90.00
_cell.angle_gamma   90.00
#
_symmetry.space_group_name_H-M   'P 1'
#
loop_
_entity.id
_entity.type
_entity.pdbx_description
1 polymer ?
#
loop_
_entity_poly.entity_id
_entity_poly.type
_entity_poly.pdbx_seq_one_letter_code
_entity_poly.pdbx_strand_id
1 'polypeptide(L)'
;MAHAELSDSEVDAMIKRKPQKTMSKATRGTTKEEAKHKNEERRLKQERNREASRPLPMFLYQVDQARRRILETQQALFQGPHEACFEEEEDFNTDINSKAYEIVKKAWIRRNIWTAEWTILPGLAWRHEQPYVDLMDESDMDNPIKIGRDNTDELRVEKGEREKEKKEKEKKEKEKREKEKKEKEKRRKENKRQKKTRVVEDYYLPDDRR
;
A
#
# COMPACT_ATOMS: atom_id res chain seq x y z
N MET A 1 9.76 -38.22 46.26
CA MET A 1 11.23 -38.09 46.16
C MET A 1 11.68 -38.76 44.87
N ALA A 2 11.96 -37.97 43.83
CA ALA A 2 12.78 -38.35 42.68
C ALA A 2 13.02 -37.06 41.85
N HIS A 3 14.13 -36.37 42.11
CA HIS A 3 14.65 -35.33 41.22
C HIS A 3 15.71 -35.98 40.33
N ALA A 4 15.49 -35.92 39.01
CA ALA A 4 16.48 -36.31 38.02
C ALA A 4 17.34 -35.08 37.68
N GLU A 5 18.62 -35.15 38.04
CA GLU A 5 19.64 -34.17 37.67
C GLU A 5 20.06 -34.40 36.21
N LEU A 6 19.95 -33.37 35.37
CA LEU A 6 20.54 -33.31 34.04
C LEU A 6 21.86 -32.52 34.14
N SER A 7 22.93 -33.08 33.58
CA SER A 7 24.31 -32.61 33.72
C SER A 7 24.65 -31.50 32.71
N ASP A 8 25.23 -30.40 33.18
CA ASP A 8 25.57 -29.16 32.44
C ASP A 8 26.90 -29.20 31.65
N SER A 9 27.40 -30.36 31.20
CA SER A 9 28.79 -30.44 30.65
C SER A 9 28.93 -30.41 29.12
N GLU A 10 27.86 -30.22 28.34
CA GLU A 10 27.90 -30.39 26.88
C GLU A 10 27.57 -29.14 26.04
N VAL A 11 27.65 -27.93 26.63
CA VAL A 11 27.26 -26.69 25.92
C VAL A 11 28.43 -25.91 25.32
N ASP A 12 29.69 -26.24 25.62
CA ASP A 12 30.81 -25.31 25.41
C ASP A 12 31.79 -25.64 24.26
N ALA A 13 31.48 -26.65 23.43
CA ALA A 13 32.39 -27.11 22.37
C ALA A 13 32.02 -26.69 20.93
N MET A 14 31.10 -25.74 20.72
CA MET A 14 30.51 -25.56 19.37
C MET A 14 30.38 -24.12 18.84
N ILE A 15 31.28 -23.20 19.22
CA ILE A 15 31.32 -21.83 18.64
C ILE A 15 32.73 -21.43 18.22
N LYS A 16 33.31 -22.15 17.25
CA LYS A 16 34.44 -21.66 16.42
C LYS A 16 34.20 -21.95 14.94
N ARG A 17 33.10 -21.44 14.38
CA ARG A 17 32.90 -21.40 12.91
C ARG A 17 33.40 -20.06 12.38
N LYS A 18 34.50 -20.11 11.61
CA LYS A 18 35.06 -18.98 10.86
C LYS A 18 33.98 -18.35 9.98
N PRO A 19 33.89 -17.01 9.88
CA PRO A 19 32.97 -16.37 8.95
C PRO A 19 33.43 -16.66 7.52
N GLN A 20 32.71 -17.53 6.82
CA GLN A 20 32.87 -17.69 5.38
C GLN A 20 32.46 -16.37 4.72
N LYS A 21 33.41 -15.76 4.00
CA LYS A 21 33.16 -14.66 3.07
C LYS A 21 32.12 -15.13 2.05
N THR A 22 30.87 -14.72 2.26
CA THR A 22 29.82 -14.87 1.25
C THR A 22 30.20 -13.99 0.08
N MET A 23 30.58 -14.62 -1.02
CA MET A 23 30.78 -13.98 -2.32
C MET A 23 29.55 -13.13 -2.62
N SER A 24 29.77 -11.82 -2.78
CA SER A 24 28.78 -10.86 -3.21
C SER A 24 28.08 -11.40 -4.45
N LYS A 25 26.80 -11.75 -4.28
CA LYS A 25 25.90 -12.18 -5.35
C LYS A 25 25.84 -11.02 -6.34
N ALA A 26 26.60 -11.13 -7.43
CA ALA A 26 26.51 -10.23 -8.56
C ALA A 26 25.04 -10.24 -9.00
N THR A 27 24.38 -9.09 -8.85
CA THR A 27 23.05 -8.84 -9.38
C THR A 27 23.12 -8.98 -10.89
N ARG A 28 22.79 -10.18 -11.38
CA ARG A 28 22.42 -10.43 -12.78
C ARG A 28 21.39 -9.37 -13.14
N GLY A 29 21.73 -8.48 -14.06
CA GLY A 29 20.80 -7.50 -14.58
C GLY A 29 19.63 -8.24 -15.20
N THR A 30 18.48 -8.20 -14.55
CA THR A 30 17.18 -8.62 -15.11
C THR A 30 17.03 -7.99 -16.47
N THR A 31 16.69 -8.80 -17.48
CA THR A 31 16.58 -8.32 -18.85
C THR A 31 15.47 -7.26 -18.93
N LYS A 32 15.53 -6.37 -19.92
CA LYS A 32 14.54 -5.30 -20.10
C LYS A 32 13.10 -5.85 -20.23
N GLU A 33 12.95 -7.07 -20.71
CA GLU A 33 11.67 -7.76 -20.84
C GLU A 33 11.14 -8.29 -19.52
N GLU A 34 11.99 -8.91 -18.69
CA GLU A 34 11.61 -9.32 -17.32
C GLU A 34 11.14 -8.12 -16.48
N ALA A 35 11.82 -6.97 -16.63
CA ALA A 35 11.43 -5.75 -15.94
C ALA A 35 10.06 -5.22 -16.40
N LYS A 36 9.74 -5.33 -17.70
CA LYS A 36 8.41 -4.97 -18.23
C LYS A 36 7.33 -5.92 -17.72
N HIS A 37 7.55 -7.22 -17.80
CA HIS A 37 6.61 -8.24 -17.33
C HIS A 37 6.29 -8.05 -15.84
N LYS A 38 7.32 -7.85 -15.01
CA LYS A 38 7.15 -7.59 -13.58
C LYS A 38 6.38 -6.30 -13.28
N ASN A 39 6.54 -5.27 -14.12
CA ASN A 39 5.80 -4.02 -13.97
C ASN A 39 4.33 -4.19 -14.36
N GLU A 40 4.05 -4.93 -15.43
CA GLU A 40 2.70 -5.25 -15.88
C GLU A 40 1.95 -6.12 -14.86
N GLU A 41 2.60 -7.16 -14.34
CA GLU A 41 2.07 -7.98 -13.25
C GLU A 41 1.73 -7.13 -12.01
N ARG A 42 2.58 -6.17 -11.66
CA ARG A 42 2.31 -5.22 -10.58
C ARG A 42 1.09 -4.35 -10.85
N ARG A 43 0.90 -3.89 -12.09
CA ARG A 43 -0.29 -3.11 -12.48
C ARG A 43 -1.56 -3.93 -12.38
N LEU A 44 -1.58 -5.15 -12.94
CA LEU A 44 -2.72 -6.05 -12.86
C LEU A 44 -3.09 -6.39 -11.40
N LYS A 45 -2.08 -6.60 -10.54
CA LYS A 45 -2.31 -6.82 -9.11
C LYS A 45 -2.92 -5.61 -8.42
N GLN A 46 -2.48 -4.39 -8.78
CA GLN A 46 -3.06 -3.16 -8.25
C GLN A 46 -4.50 -2.96 -8.73
N GLU A 47 -4.79 -3.24 -9.99
CA GLU A 47 -6.14 -3.17 -10.56
C GLU A 47 -7.07 -4.16 -9.86
N ARG A 48 -6.65 -5.42 -9.69
CA ARG A 48 -7.42 -6.42 -8.93
C ARG A 48 -7.68 -5.99 -7.49
N ASN A 49 -6.69 -5.40 -6.82
CA ASN A 49 -6.86 -4.91 -5.45
C ASN A 49 -7.85 -3.73 -5.38
N ARG A 50 -7.83 -2.85 -6.38
CA ARG A 50 -8.80 -1.75 -6.50
C ARG A 50 -10.20 -2.30 -6.78
N GLU A 51 -10.32 -3.27 -7.66
CA GLU A 51 -11.56 -3.97 -7.99
C GLU A 51 -12.15 -4.70 -6.77
N ALA A 52 -11.32 -5.35 -5.98
CA ALA A 52 -11.74 -5.98 -4.73
C ALA A 52 -12.28 -4.99 -3.69
N SER A 53 -11.87 -3.72 -3.79
CA SER A 53 -12.33 -2.63 -2.92
C SER A 53 -13.56 -1.91 -3.46
N ARG A 54 -14.15 -2.36 -4.58
CA ARG A 54 -15.37 -1.77 -5.14
C ARG A 54 -16.59 -2.13 -4.29
N PRO A 55 -17.68 -1.34 -4.36
CA PRO A 55 -18.87 -1.57 -3.56
C PRO A 55 -19.45 -2.99 -3.74
N LEU A 56 -19.57 -3.47 -4.99
CA LEU A 56 -20.18 -4.78 -5.26
C LEU A 56 -19.42 -5.96 -4.63
N PRO A 57 -18.11 -6.16 -4.88
CA PRO A 57 -17.35 -7.24 -4.21
C PRO A 57 -17.38 -7.14 -2.69
N MET A 58 -17.29 -5.92 -2.13
CA MET A 58 -17.37 -5.69 -0.69
C MET A 58 -18.76 -6.05 -0.13
N PHE A 59 -19.83 -5.72 -0.83
CA PHE A 59 -21.20 -6.06 -0.45
C PHE A 59 -21.41 -7.57 -0.46
N LEU A 60 -21.03 -8.25 -1.55
CA LEU A 60 -21.14 -9.70 -1.67
C LEU A 60 -20.37 -10.43 -0.56
N TYR A 61 -19.16 -9.94 -0.23
CA TYR A 61 -18.38 -10.48 0.88
C TYR A 61 -19.14 -10.36 2.21
N GLN A 62 -19.77 -9.20 2.48
CA GLN A 62 -20.54 -9.01 3.70
C GLN A 62 -21.82 -9.85 3.73
N VAL A 63 -22.47 -10.06 2.59
CA VAL A 63 -23.64 -10.94 2.48
C VAL A 63 -23.24 -12.38 2.80
N ASP A 64 -22.10 -12.85 2.30
CA ASP A 64 -21.60 -14.19 2.64
C ASP A 64 -21.28 -14.31 4.14
N GLN A 65 -20.69 -13.28 4.75
CA GLN A 65 -20.46 -13.25 6.21
C GLN A 65 -21.77 -13.27 7.01
N ALA A 66 -22.78 -12.49 6.61
CA ALA A 66 -24.09 -12.49 7.25
C ALA A 66 -24.78 -13.85 7.13
N ARG A 67 -24.72 -14.47 5.94
CA ARG A 67 -25.25 -15.82 5.69
C ARG A 67 -24.63 -16.85 6.62
N ARG A 68 -23.30 -16.84 6.79
CA ARG A 68 -22.60 -17.75 7.72
C ARG A 68 -23.07 -17.58 9.16
N ARG A 69 -23.24 -16.34 9.63
CA ARG A 69 -23.73 -16.06 10.99
C ARG A 69 -25.16 -16.57 11.22
N ILE A 70 -26.04 -16.43 10.23
CA ILE A 70 -27.41 -16.95 10.32
C ILE A 70 -27.38 -18.48 10.43
N LEU A 71 -26.58 -19.15 9.59
CA LEU A 71 -26.44 -20.61 9.63
C LEU A 71 -25.88 -21.10 10.96
N GLU A 72 -24.85 -20.46 11.49
CA GLU A 72 -24.27 -20.78 12.80
C GLU A 72 -25.29 -20.61 13.93
N THR A 73 -26.09 -19.54 13.88
CA THR A 73 -27.17 -19.30 14.86
C THR A 73 -28.25 -20.38 14.77
N GLN A 74 -28.71 -20.73 13.56
CA GLN A 74 -29.69 -21.81 13.36
C GLN A 74 -29.14 -23.15 13.84
N GLN A 75 -27.88 -23.46 13.55
CA GLN A 75 -27.25 -24.70 14.00
C GLN A 75 -27.13 -24.77 15.53
N ALA A 76 -26.78 -23.67 16.19
CA ALA A 76 -26.70 -23.59 17.64
C ALA A 76 -28.08 -23.80 18.30
N LEU A 77 -29.15 -23.27 17.71
CA LEU A 77 -30.52 -23.50 18.17
C LEU A 77 -30.92 -24.98 18.12
N PHE A 78 -30.45 -25.73 17.11
CA PHE A 78 -30.71 -27.17 16.99
C PHE A 78 -29.87 -28.04 17.95
N GLN A 79 -28.80 -27.51 18.57
CA GLN A 79 -27.88 -28.26 19.43
C GLN A 79 -27.99 -27.88 20.93
N GLY A 80 -28.76 -26.84 21.27
CA GLY A 80 -28.99 -26.41 22.66
C GLY A 80 -30.11 -27.20 23.36
N PRO A 81 -30.15 -27.21 24.71
CA PRO A 81 -31.29 -27.73 25.47
C PRO A 81 -32.56 -26.97 25.06
N HIS A 82 -33.59 -27.72 24.67
CA HIS A 82 -34.85 -27.27 24.08
C HIS A 82 -35.77 -26.54 25.09
N GLU A 83 -35.25 -25.63 25.91
CA GLU A 83 -36.01 -24.96 26.96
C GLU A 83 -35.52 -23.52 27.18
N ALA A 84 -35.71 -22.65 26.19
CA ALA A 84 -35.92 -21.23 26.44
C ALA A 84 -36.50 -20.57 25.18
N CYS A 85 -37.76 -20.16 25.30
CA CYS A 85 -38.39 -18.97 24.70
C CYS A 85 -37.90 -18.51 23.31
N PHE A 86 -38.80 -18.44 22.33
CA PHE A 86 -39.23 -17.16 21.75
C PHE A 86 -40.40 -17.39 20.78
N GLU A 87 -41.54 -16.76 21.09
CA GLU A 87 -42.65 -16.54 20.17
C GLU A 87 -42.19 -15.54 19.10
N GLU A 88 -41.80 -16.00 17.92
CA GLU A 88 -41.74 -15.21 16.67
C GLU A 88 -41.60 -16.20 15.51
N GLU A 89 -42.69 -16.95 15.27
CA GLU A 89 -42.78 -18.07 14.32
C GLU A 89 -42.90 -17.65 12.83
N GLU A 90 -42.90 -16.37 12.48
CA GLU A 90 -43.24 -15.99 11.10
C GLU A 90 -42.07 -15.94 10.11
N ASP A 91 -40.82 -15.95 10.58
CA ASP A 91 -39.69 -15.65 9.70
C ASP A 91 -38.86 -16.88 9.24
N PHE A 92 -39.13 -18.08 9.75
CA PHE A 92 -38.30 -19.26 9.40
C PHE A 92 -38.41 -19.70 7.94
N ASN A 93 -39.41 -19.22 7.20
CA ASN A 93 -39.63 -19.57 5.79
C ASN A 93 -38.92 -18.62 4.79
N THR A 94 -38.31 -17.53 5.27
CA THR A 94 -37.56 -16.64 4.38
C THR A 94 -36.18 -17.23 4.07
N ASP A 95 -35.86 -17.36 2.78
CA ASP A 95 -34.56 -17.85 2.30
C ASP A 95 -33.39 -17.14 3.00
N ILE A 96 -32.42 -17.93 3.46
CA ILE A 96 -31.26 -17.46 4.23
C ILE A 96 -30.48 -16.39 3.46
N ASN A 97 -30.39 -16.53 2.13
CA ASN A 97 -29.69 -15.54 1.31
C ASN A 97 -30.44 -14.21 1.30
N SER A 98 -31.78 -14.24 1.26
CA SER A 98 -32.62 -13.04 1.32
C SER A 98 -32.46 -12.32 2.65
N LYS A 99 -32.46 -13.05 3.78
CA LYS A 99 -32.20 -12.47 5.10
C LYS A 99 -30.80 -11.84 5.19
N ALA A 100 -29.78 -12.55 4.74
CA ALA A 100 -28.41 -12.07 4.75
C ALA A 100 -28.25 -10.79 3.92
N TYR A 101 -28.86 -10.75 2.73
CA TYR A 101 -28.90 -9.58 1.87
C TYR A 101 -29.56 -8.39 2.57
N GLU A 102 -30.76 -8.58 3.16
CA GLU A 102 -31.50 -7.51 3.84
C GLU A 102 -30.75 -6.93 5.04
N ILE A 103 -30.09 -7.78 5.84
CA ILE A 103 -29.26 -7.33 6.97
C ILE A 103 -28.14 -6.41 6.48
N VAL A 104 -27.41 -6.81 5.44
CA VAL A 104 -26.29 -6.02 4.91
C VAL A 104 -26.80 -4.75 4.25
N LYS A 105 -27.87 -4.83 3.45
CA LYS A 105 -28.52 -3.66 2.83
C LYS A 105 -28.97 -2.64 3.86
N LYS A 106 -29.71 -3.07 4.90
CA LYS A 106 -30.13 -2.20 6.01
C LYS A 106 -28.93 -1.55 6.71
N ALA A 107 -27.83 -2.28 6.90
CA ALA A 107 -26.61 -1.72 7.48
C ALA A 107 -25.94 -0.68 6.57
N TRP A 108 -25.95 -0.88 5.25
CA TRP A 108 -25.40 0.07 4.27
C TRP A 108 -26.26 1.33 4.14
N ILE A 109 -27.60 1.19 4.16
CA ILE A 109 -28.54 2.31 4.21
C ILE A 109 -28.29 3.14 5.46
N ARG A 110 -28.19 2.51 6.64
CA ARG A 110 -27.92 3.21 7.91
C ARG A 110 -26.60 4.00 7.90
N ARG A 111 -25.62 3.56 7.12
CA ARG A 111 -24.31 4.22 6.96
C ARG A 111 -24.28 5.24 5.81
N ASN A 112 -25.41 5.48 5.14
CA ASN A 112 -25.51 6.32 3.93
C ASN A 112 -24.54 5.89 2.81
N ILE A 113 -24.20 4.61 2.75
CA ILE A 113 -23.39 4.02 1.67
C ILE A 113 -24.29 3.63 0.49
N TRP A 114 -25.48 3.11 0.79
CA TRP A 114 -26.46 2.72 -0.22
C TRP A 114 -27.13 3.96 -0.82
N THR A 115 -27.17 4.07 -2.15
CA THR A 115 -27.91 5.12 -2.87
C THR A 115 -29.29 4.64 -3.32
N ALA A 116 -30.23 5.56 -3.47
CA ALA A 116 -31.56 5.24 -4.03
C ALA A 116 -31.49 4.75 -5.48
N GLU A 117 -30.46 5.15 -6.22
CA GLU A 117 -30.17 4.68 -7.58
C GLU A 117 -29.82 3.19 -7.63
N TRP A 118 -29.30 2.64 -6.53
CA TRP A 118 -29.03 1.20 -6.43
C TRP A 118 -30.33 0.47 -6.11
N THR A 119 -30.90 -0.20 -7.12
CA THR A 119 -32.17 -0.93 -7.00
C THR A 119 -31.98 -2.23 -6.20
N ILE A 120 -31.27 -3.19 -6.78
CA ILE A 120 -31.10 -4.55 -6.25
C ILE A 120 -29.65 -4.80 -5.83
N LEU A 121 -28.68 -4.29 -6.57
CA LEU A 121 -27.26 -4.47 -6.25
C LEU A 121 -26.55 -3.13 -6.26
N PRO A 122 -25.50 -2.98 -5.44
CA PRO A 122 -24.67 -1.80 -5.50
C PRO A 122 -23.95 -1.74 -6.85
N GLY A 123 -23.72 -0.51 -7.33
CA GLY A 123 -22.97 -0.26 -8.55
C GLY A 123 -21.49 -0.64 -8.45
N LEU A 124 -20.77 -0.44 -9.57
CA LEU A 124 -19.33 -0.71 -9.66
C LEU A 124 -18.46 0.40 -9.05
N ALA A 125 -18.99 1.60 -8.84
CA ALA A 125 -18.26 2.77 -8.35
C ALA A 125 -18.78 3.25 -6.99
N TRP A 126 -17.88 3.74 -6.14
CA TRP A 126 -18.26 4.45 -4.93
C TRP A 126 -18.92 5.78 -5.29
N ARG A 127 -19.83 6.26 -4.44
CA ARG A 127 -20.47 7.58 -4.62
C ARG A 127 -19.47 8.70 -4.83
N HIS A 128 -18.38 8.71 -4.08
CA HIS A 128 -17.35 9.76 -4.18
C HIS A 128 -16.41 9.59 -5.39
N GLU A 129 -16.53 8.49 -6.15
CA GLU A 129 -15.81 8.30 -7.41
C GLU A 129 -16.65 8.70 -8.62
N GLN A 130 -17.96 8.93 -8.44
CA GLN A 130 -18.76 9.51 -9.50
C GLN A 130 -18.42 11.00 -9.64
N PRO A 131 -18.14 11.47 -10.86
CA PRO A 131 -17.82 12.87 -11.08
C PRO A 131 -19.08 13.70 -10.77
N TYR A 132 -18.90 14.81 -10.05
CA TYR A 132 -19.98 15.71 -9.58
C TYR A 132 -20.87 16.33 -10.67
N VAL A 133 -20.69 15.96 -11.95
CA VAL A 133 -21.38 16.56 -13.09
C VAL A 133 -22.89 16.29 -13.05
N ASP A 134 -23.33 15.21 -12.41
CA ASP A 134 -24.74 14.81 -12.32
C ASP A 134 -25.49 15.41 -11.11
N LEU A 135 -24.81 16.20 -10.25
CA LEU A 135 -25.43 16.87 -9.08
C LEU A 135 -25.85 18.33 -9.37
N MET A 136 -25.68 18.79 -10.61
CA MET A 136 -26.25 20.06 -11.10
C MET A 136 -27.46 19.78 -11.99
N ASP A 137 -28.36 18.91 -11.54
CA ASP A 137 -29.70 18.85 -12.10
C ASP A 137 -30.40 20.19 -11.81
N GLU A 138 -30.90 20.84 -12.85
CA GLU A 138 -31.42 22.23 -12.91
C GLU A 138 -32.66 22.50 -12.01
N SER A 139 -33.01 21.61 -11.10
CA SER A 139 -34.25 21.66 -10.30
C SER A 139 -34.13 22.37 -8.94
N ASP A 140 -32.92 22.67 -8.46
CA ASP A 140 -32.70 23.35 -7.16
C ASP A 140 -32.35 24.85 -7.29
N MET A 141 -32.49 25.45 -8.47
CA MET A 141 -32.13 26.87 -8.72
C MET A 141 -33.14 27.90 -8.17
N ASP A 142 -34.26 27.48 -7.57
CA ASP A 142 -35.28 28.40 -7.04
C ASP A 142 -35.15 28.74 -5.54
N ASN A 143 -34.07 28.32 -4.88
CA ASN A 143 -33.79 28.75 -3.52
C ASN A 143 -32.49 29.56 -3.47
N PRO A 144 -32.55 30.91 -3.47
CA PRO A 144 -31.35 31.74 -3.34
C PRO A 144 -30.85 31.65 -1.90
N ILE A 145 -30.08 30.60 -1.60
CA ILE A 145 -29.19 30.61 -0.46
C ILE A 145 -28.18 31.72 -0.74
N LYS A 146 -28.28 32.81 0.02
CA LYS A 146 -27.32 33.91 0.07
C LYS A 146 -25.99 33.39 0.63
N ILE A 147 -25.27 32.59 -0.16
CA ILE A 147 -23.85 32.33 0.07
C ILE A 147 -23.14 33.56 -0.46
N GLY A 148 -22.50 34.31 0.44
CA GLY A 148 -21.67 35.45 0.10
C GLY A 148 -20.70 35.09 -1.01
N ARG A 149 -20.94 35.66 -2.19
CA ARG A 149 -19.91 35.91 -3.19
C ARG A 149 -18.90 36.83 -2.54
N ASP A 150 -17.78 36.27 -2.13
CA ASP A 150 -16.45 36.87 -2.03
C ASP A 150 -15.55 35.71 -1.58
N ASN A 151 -14.64 35.22 -2.45
CA ASN A 151 -13.49 34.33 -2.18
C ASN A 151 -13.21 33.26 -3.27
N THR A 152 -13.40 33.55 -4.56
CA THR A 152 -12.97 32.62 -5.64
C THR A 152 -11.70 33.04 -6.39
N ASP A 153 -11.07 34.17 -6.07
CA ASP A 153 -9.80 34.58 -6.71
C ASP A 153 -8.52 34.15 -5.94
N GLU A 154 -8.61 33.69 -4.69
CA GLU A 154 -7.41 33.32 -3.91
C GLU A 154 -6.84 31.92 -4.22
N LEU A 155 -7.67 30.95 -4.62
CA LEU A 155 -7.21 29.56 -4.87
C LEU A 155 -6.47 29.37 -6.21
N ARG A 156 -6.51 30.35 -7.13
CA ARG A 156 -5.83 30.29 -8.42
C ARG A 156 -4.35 30.70 -8.34
N VAL A 157 -3.96 31.43 -7.29
CA VAL A 157 -2.58 31.89 -7.07
C VAL A 157 -1.71 30.78 -6.45
N GLU A 158 -2.23 30.01 -5.49
CA GLU A 158 -1.44 28.98 -4.78
C GLU A 158 -0.96 27.81 -5.66
N LYS A 159 -1.72 27.44 -6.69
CA LYS A 159 -1.35 26.30 -7.56
C LYS A 159 -0.15 26.63 -8.45
N GLY A 160 0.05 27.90 -8.80
CA GLY A 160 1.19 28.36 -9.60
C GLY A 160 2.50 28.44 -8.80
N GLU A 161 2.42 28.76 -7.51
CA GLU A 161 3.61 28.88 -6.64
C GLU A 161 4.23 27.52 -6.31
N ARG A 162 3.41 26.50 -6.06
CA ARG A 162 3.89 25.13 -5.80
C ARG A 162 4.60 24.51 -7.01
N GLU A 163 4.20 24.85 -8.23
CA GLU A 163 4.91 24.40 -9.44
C GLU A 163 6.25 25.11 -9.65
N LYS A 164 6.34 26.40 -9.34
CA LYS A 164 7.59 27.17 -9.41
C LYS A 164 8.62 26.63 -8.40
N GLU A 165 8.18 26.34 -7.17
CA GLU A 165 9.04 25.77 -6.13
C GLU A 165 9.56 24.38 -6.50
N LYS A 166 8.71 23.53 -7.11
CA LYS A 166 9.12 22.20 -7.57
C LYS A 166 10.16 22.26 -8.68
N LYS A 167 10.01 23.18 -9.65
CA LYS A 167 11.00 23.40 -10.73
C LYS A 167 12.32 23.94 -10.19
N GLU A 168 12.28 24.81 -9.18
CA GLU A 168 13.50 25.36 -8.56
C GLU A 168 14.26 24.28 -7.77
N LYS A 169 13.55 23.45 -6.99
CA LYS A 169 14.15 22.31 -6.27
C LYS A 169 14.84 21.32 -7.23
N GLU A 170 14.20 20.99 -8.34
CA GLU A 170 14.78 20.10 -9.36
C GLU A 170 16.04 20.70 -10.01
N LYS A 171 16.04 22.01 -10.29
CA LYS A 171 17.20 22.73 -10.83
C LYS A 171 18.37 22.71 -9.86
N LYS A 172 18.13 23.01 -8.57
CA LYS A 172 19.15 22.97 -7.50
C LYS A 172 19.73 21.56 -7.33
N GLU A 173 18.90 20.52 -7.43
CA GLU A 173 19.37 19.14 -7.34
C GLU A 173 20.25 18.73 -8.52
N LYS A 174 19.89 19.11 -9.75
CA LYS A 174 20.72 18.87 -10.95
C LYS A 174 22.08 19.56 -10.84
N GLU A 175 22.11 20.80 -10.39
CA GLU A 175 23.36 21.55 -10.20
C GLU A 175 24.26 20.91 -9.14
N LYS A 176 23.68 20.44 -8.01
CA LYS A 176 24.42 19.73 -6.97
C LYS A 176 25.05 18.44 -7.50
N ARG A 177 24.30 17.64 -8.26
CA ARG A 177 24.80 16.40 -8.89
C ARG A 177 25.92 16.66 -9.89
N GLU A 178 25.86 17.77 -10.62
CA GLU A 178 26.92 18.15 -11.57
C GLU A 178 28.21 18.59 -10.85
N LYS A 179 28.10 19.40 -9.79
CA LYS A 179 29.24 19.80 -8.95
C LYS A 179 29.94 18.57 -8.33
N GLU A 180 29.17 17.63 -7.81
CA GLU A 180 29.71 16.39 -7.23
C GLU A 180 30.44 15.52 -8.28
N LYS A 181 29.93 15.44 -9.52
CA LYS A 181 30.60 14.75 -10.62
C LYS A 181 31.94 15.40 -10.97
N LYS A 182 31.98 16.73 -11.10
CA LYS A 182 33.21 17.49 -11.39
C LYS A 182 34.24 17.31 -10.27
N GLU A 183 33.82 17.33 -9.01
CA GLU A 183 34.70 17.10 -7.87
C GLU A 183 35.29 15.69 -7.85
N LYS A 184 34.45 14.66 -8.05
CA LYS A 184 34.91 13.25 -8.16
C LYS A 184 35.92 13.06 -9.29
N GLU A 185 35.71 13.73 -10.42
CA GLU A 185 36.66 13.70 -11.54
C GLU A 185 37.98 14.39 -11.20
N LYS A 186 37.95 15.56 -10.53
CA LYS A 186 39.15 16.25 -10.05
C LYS A 186 39.95 15.37 -9.09
N ARG A 187 39.31 14.76 -8.09
CA ARG A 187 39.94 13.81 -7.15
C ARG A 187 40.58 12.62 -7.86
N ARG A 188 39.92 12.07 -8.90
CA ARG A 188 40.47 10.99 -9.73
C ARG A 188 41.74 11.42 -10.48
N LYS A 189 41.76 12.64 -11.06
CA LYS A 189 42.93 13.18 -11.77
C LYS A 189 44.09 13.45 -10.82
N GLU A 190 43.82 13.98 -9.64
CA GLU A 190 44.82 14.27 -8.61
C GLU A 190 45.46 13.00 -8.04
N ASN A 191 44.64 11.99 -7.72
CA ASN A 191 45.14 10.70 -7.25
C ASN A 191 46.00 9.99 -8.34
N LYS A 192 45.65 10.15 -9.63
CA LYS A 192 46.51 9.70 -10.74
C LYS A 192 47.85 10.44 -10.79
N ARG A 193 47.88 11.75 -10.52
CA ARG A 193 49.14 12.53 -10.47
C ARG A 193 50.03 12.09 -9.31
N GLN A 194 49.47 11.94 -8.10
CA GLN A 194 50.21 11.47 -6.91
C GLN A 194 50.78 10.06 -7.09
N LYS A 195 50.03 9.16 -7.73
CA LYS A 195 50.56 7.83 -8.07
C LYS A 195 51.71 7.89 -9.08
N LYS A 196 51.65 8.81 -10.04
CA LYS A 196 52.72 9.00 -11.03
C LYS A 196 53.99 9.57 -10.39
N THR A 197 53.88 10.50 -9.44
CA THR A 197 55.05 11.06 -8.74
C THR A 197 55.71 10.05 -7.81
N ARG A 198 54.92 9.24 -7.09
CA ARG A 198 55.45 8.20 -6.19
C ARG A 198 56.27 7.14 -6.92
N VAL A 199 55.87 6.76 -8.14
CA VAL A 199 56.63 5.80 -8.96
C VAL A 199 57.99 6.34 -9.42
N VAL A 200 58.18 7.66 -9.48
CA VAL A 200 59.47 8.27 -9.89
C VAL A 200 60.45 8.34 -8.72
N GLU A 201 59.95 8.47 -7.49
CA GLU A 201 60.76 8.60 -6.28
C GLU A 201 61.42 7.28 -5.85
N ASP A 202 60.75 6.14 -6.10
CA ASP A 202 61.28 4.80 -5.80
C ASP A 202 62.47 4.37 -6.71
N TYR A 203 62.79 5.13 -7.77
CA TYR A 203 63.88 4.83 -8.71
C TYR A 203 65.17 5.62 -8.47
N TYR A 204 65.22 6.49 -7.45
CA TYR A 204 66.39 7.30 -7.10
C TYR A 204 66.73 7.15 -5.62
N LEU A 205 67.06 5.93 -5.18
CA LEU A 205 67.88 5.75 -3.99
C LEU A 205 69.33 5.60 -4.44
N PRO A 206 70.23 6.57 -4.16
CA PRO A 206 71.65 6.40 -4.36
C PRO A 206 72.12 5.17 -3.55
N ASP A 207 72.73 4.22 -4.23
CA ASP A 207 73.41 3.07 -3.63
C ASP A 207 74.69 3.55 -2.90
N ASP A 208 74.50 4.26 -1.79
CA ASP A 208 75.57 4.58 -0.85
C ASP A 208 75.83 3.37 0.05
N ARG A 209 76.44 2.33 -0.54
CA ARG A 209 77.20 1.32 0.19
C ARG A 209 78.64 1.35 -0.30
N ARG A 210 79.46 2.14 0.40
CA ARG A 210 80.91 1.98 0.48
C ARG A 210 81.29 1.60 1.90
#